data_AF-A0A430A8S7-F1
#
_entry.id   AF-A0A430A8S7-F1
#
_cell.length_a   1.000
_cell.length_b   1.000
_cell.length_c   1.000
_cell.angle_alpha   90.00
_cell.angle_beta   90.00
_cell.angle_gamma   90.00
#
_symmetry.space_group_name_H-M   'P 1'
#
loop_
_entity.id
_entity.type
_entity.pdbx_description
1 polymer ?
#
loop_
_entity_poly.entity_id
_entity_poly.type
_entity_poly.pdbx_seq_one_letter_code
_entity_poly.pdbx_strand_id
1 'polypeptide(L)'
;MFGIKSYIKKNYVGEEQEELLSLYAKYSGILKGNFYIWENEFYDLSKEEQNKTSLEVFLTKKIKQVMEAAEVIREEELLKEQVEEEEARGEFEEK
;
A
#
# COMPACT_ATOMS: atom_id res chain seq x y z
N MET A 1 -0.71 -3.78 -22.96
CA MET A 1 -0.91 -4.13 -21.53
C MET A 1 -2.24 -3.51 -21.10
N PHE A 2 -3.24 -4.29 -20.66
CA PHE A 2 -4.49 -3.72 -20.16
C PHE A 2 -4.23 -3.04 -18.81
N GLY A 3 -4.70 -1.81 -18.64
CA GLY A 3 -4.58 -1.09 -17.37
C GLY A 3 -5.53 -1.65 -16.32
N ILE A 4 -5.15 -1.55 -15.03
CA ILE A 4 -5.92 -2.10 -13.90
C ILE A 4 -7.38 -1.62 -13.92
N LYS A 5 -7.64 -0.35 -14.22
CA LYS A 5 -9.00 0.18 -14.35
C LYS A 5 -9.83 -0.56 -15.40
N SER A 6 -9.24 -0.89 -16.56
CA SER A 6 -9.90 -1.65 -17.62
C SER A 6 -10.08 -3.12 -17.22
N TYR A 7 -9.11 -3.68 -16.50
CA TYR A 7 -9.22 -5.02 -15.94
C TYR A 7 -10.37 -5.13 -14.94
N ILE A 8 -10.47 -4.19 -13.99
CA ILE A 8 -11.55 -4.16 -12.99
C ILE A 8 -12.91 -4.10 -13.70
N LYS A 9 -13.05 -3.19 -14.68
CA LYS A 9 -14.29 -3.04 -15.46
C LYS A 9 -14.70 -4.29 -16.26
N LYS A 10 -13.74 -5.14 -16.61
CA LYS A 10 -13.96 -6.34 -17.43
C LYS A 10 -14.32 -7.55 -16.57
N ASN A 11 -13.73 -7.68 -15.39
CA ASN A 11 -13.78 -8.92 -14.60
C ASN A 11 -14.71 -8.84 -13.38
N TYR A 12 -15.03 -7.64 -12.90
CA TYR A 12 -15.96 -7.44 -11.78
C TYR A 12 -17.20 -6.71 -12.25
N VAL A 13 -18.32 -6.90 -11.54
CA VAL A 13 -19.61 -6.29 -11.87
C VAL A 13 -20.33 -5.84 -10.59
N GLY A 14 -21.27 -4.89 -10.72
CA GLY A 14 -22.06 -4.41 -9.60
C GLY A 14 -21.24 -3.67 -8.55
N GLU A 15 -21.63 -3.81 -7.28
CA GLU A 15 -21.03 -3.12 -6.13
C GLU A 15 -19.53 -3.37 -6.00
N GLU A 16 -19.07 -4.62 -6.16
CA GLU A 16 -17.65 -4.96 -6.10
C GLU A 16 -16.83 -4.21 -7.17
N GLN A 17 -17.37 -4.01 -8.37
CA GLN A 17 -16.69 -3.22 -9.39
C GLN A 17 -16.55 -1.75 -8.97
N GLU A 18 -17.61 -1.16 -8.40
CA GLU A 18 -17.63 0.23 -7.97
C GLU A 18 -16.66 0.48 -6.81
N GLU A 19 -16.64 -0.44 -5.84
CA GLU A 19 -15.73 -0.44 -4.70
C GLU A 19 -14.26 -0.52 -5.16
N LEU A 20 -13.92 -1.48 -6.02
CA LEU A 20 -12.56 -1.64 -6.52
C LEU A 20 -12.12 -0.45 -7.38
N LEU A 21 -13.03 0.14 -8.17
CA LEU A 21 -12.72 1.35 -8.93
C LEU A 21 -12.50 2.57 -8.03
N SER A 22 -13.30 2.71 -6.97
CA SER A 22 -13.15 3.77 -5.97
C SER A 22 -11.81 3.61 -5.22
N LEU A 23 -11.49 2.40 -4.79
CA LEU A 23 -10.22 2.08 -4.13
C LEU A 23 -9.03 2.38 -5.05
N TYR A 24 -9.11 1.96 -6.31
CA TYR A 24 -8.07 2.24 -7.31
C TYR A 24 -7.90 3.74 -7.56
N ALA A 25 -8.98 4.51 -7.61
CA ALA A 25 -8.89 5.96 -7.77
C ALA A 25 -8.15 6.62 -6.60
N LYS A 26 -8.44 6.19 -5.37
CA LYS A 26 -7.85 6.74 -4.14
C LYS A 26 -6.38 6.35 -3.96
N TYR A 27 -6.01 5.13 -4.32
CA TYR A 27 -4.67 4.57 -4.06
C TYR A 27 -3.94 4.12 -5.33
N SER A 28 -4.16 4.84 -6.44
CA SER A 28 -3.64 4.47 -7.77
C SER A 28 -2.12 4.25 -7.80
N GLY A 29 -1.35 5.03 -7.04
CA GLY A 29 0.11 4.89 -6.97
C GLY A 29 0.56 3.52 -6.44
N ILE A 30 -0.01 3.11 -5.30
CA ILE A 30 0.30 1.82 -4.66
C ILE A 30 -0.25 0.67 -5.50
N LEU A 31 -1.51 0.76 -5.93
CA LEU A 31 -2.17 -0.32 -6.65
C LEU A 31 -1.61 -0.53 -8.06
N LYS A 32 -1.06 0.50 -8.71
CA LYS A 32 -0.41 0.36 -10.04
C LYS A 32 0.71 -0.68 -10.06
N GLY A 33 1.46 -0.81 -8.96
CA GLY A 33 2.55 -1.78 -8.84
C GLY A 33 2.12 -3.14 -8.28
N ASN A 34 1.02 -3.21 -7.52
CA ASN A 34 0.75 -4.35 -6.64
C ASN A 34 -0.57 -5.08 -6.89
N PHE A 35 -1.51 -4.48 -7.64
CA PHE A 35 -2.89 -4.99 -7.73
C PHE A 35 -2.96 -6.47 -8.12
N TYR A 36 -2.32 -6.88 -9.22
CA TYR A 36 -2.40 -8.26 -9.71
C TYR A 36 -1.73 -9.27 -8.80
N ILE A 37 -0.68 -8.87 -8.07
CA ILE A 37 0.00 -9.76 -7.13
C ILE A 37 -0.93 -10.01 -5.94
N TRP A 38 -1.47 -8.94 -5.35
CA TRP A 38 -2.36 -9.04 -4.20
C TRP A 38 -3.71 -9.68 -4.54
N GLU A 39 -4.21 -9.49 -5.77
CA GLU A 39 -5.38 -10.21 -6.26
C GLU A 39 -5.14 -11.73 -6.27
N ASN A 40 -4.00 -12.18 -6.81
CA ASN A 40 -3.64 -13.59 -6.80
C ASN A 40 -3.46 -14.11 -5.36
N GLU A 41 -2.80 -13.35 -4.49
CA GLU A 41 -2.68 -13.72 -3.06
C GLU A 41 -4.05 -13.90 -2.39
N PHE A 42 -5.03 -13.05 -2.71
CA PHE A 42 -6.39 -13.20 -2.21
C PHE A 42 -7.05 -14.50 -2.73
N TYR A 43 -6.85 -14.83 -4.00
CA TYR A 43 -7.39 -16.06 -4.58
C TYR A 43 -6.68 -17.33 -4.12
N ASP A 44 -5.45 -17.23 -3.63
CA ASP A 44 -4.71 -18.30 -2.98
C ASP A 44 -5.20 -18.59 -1.55
N LEU A 45 -5.99 -17.71 -0.93
CA LEU A 45 -6.62 -17.95 0.37
C LEU A 45 -7.61 -19.12 0.31
N SER A 46 -7.91 -19.73 1.47
CA SER A 46 -8.96 -20.75 1.53
C SER A 46 -10.33 -20.15 1.19
N LYS A 47 -11.27 -20.99 0.72
CA LYS A 47 -12.64 -20.53 0.43
C LYS A 47 -13.36 -19.98 1.66
N GLU A 48 -13.06 -20.51 2.84
CA GLU A 48 -13.58 -19.97 4.09
C GLU A 48 -13.08 -18.54 4.36
N GLU A 49 -11.80 -18.28 4.12
CA GLU A 49 -11.21 -16.94 4.26
C GLU A 49 -11.74 -15.97 3.21
N GLN A 50 -11.84 -16.40 1.95
CA GLN A 50 -12.43 -15.60 0.86
C GLN A 50 -13.89 -15.22 1.16
N ASN A 51 -14.65 -16.09 1.83
CA ASN A 51 -16.03 -15.79 2.20
C ASN A 51 -16.14 -14.82 3.40
N LYS A 52 -15.08 -14.70 4.21
CA LYS A 52 -15.05 -13.81 5.39
C LYS A 52 -14.58 -12.39 5.07
N THR A 53 -13.98 -12.16 3.91
CA THR A 53 -13.43 -10.85 3.53
C THR A 53 -13.54 -10.61 2.03
N SER A 54 -13.93 -9.40 1.62
CA SER A 54 -13.96 -9.05 0.20
C SER A 54 -12.56 -8.72 -0.31
N LEU A 55 -12.37 -8.78 -1.63
CA LEU A 55 -11.11 -8.36 -2.26
C LEU A 55 -10.80 -6.88 -1.94
N GLU A 56 -11.81 -6.00 -1.92
CA GLU A 56 -11.62 -4.60 -1.52
C GLU A 56 -11.04 -4.51 -0.10
N VAL A 57 -11.62 -5.22 0.86
CA VAL A 57 -11.17 -5.17 2.26
C VAL A 57 -9.75 -5.72 2.38
N PHE A 58 -9.44 -6.81 1.66
CA PHE A 58 -8.10 -7.37 1.60
C PHE A 58 -7.07 -6.37 1.06
N LEU A 59 -7.37 -5.73 -0.07
CA LEU A 59 -6.50 -4.73 -0.69
C LEU A 59 -6.34 -3.49 0.21
N THR A 60 -7.42 -3.02 0.84
CA THR A 60 -7.36 -1.91 1.81
C THR A 60 -6.45 -2.23 2.99
N LYS A 61 -6.46 -3.47 3.50
CA LYS A 61 -5.52 -3.91 4.54
C LYS A 61 -4.07 -3.87 4.06
N LYS A 62 -3.78 -4.37 2.86
CA LYS A 62 -2.42 -4.33 2.27
C LYS A 62 -1.92 -2.90 2.06
N ILE A 63 -2.79 -2.01 1.58
CA ILE A 63 -2.47 -0.58 1.41
C ILE A 63 -2.08 0.06 2.74
N LYS A 64 -2.85 -0.19 3.81
CA LYS A 64 -2.53 0.32 5.15
C LYS A 64 -1.16 -0.15 5.62
N GLN A 65 -0.85 -1.43 5.47
CA GLN A 65 0.46 -1.98 5.83
C GLN A 65 1.61 -1.32 5.08
N VAL A 66 1.43 -1.05 3.78
CA VAL A 66 2.45 -0.33 2.98
C VAL A 66 2.61 1.11 3.46
N MET A 67 1.52 1.80 3.79
CA MET A 67 1.57 3.17 4.28
C MET A 67 2.23 3.26 5.66
N GLU A 68 1.88 2.35 6.58
CA GLU A 68 2.49 2.25 7.91
C GLU A 68 4.00 1.98 7.81
N ALA A 69 4.41 1.03 6.95
CA ALA A 69 5.83 0.75 6.74
C ALA A 69 6.59 1.94 6.15
N ALA A 70 5.98 2.68 5.22
CA ALA A 70 6.59 3.88 4.65
C ALA A 70 6.72 5.01 5.68
N GLU A 71 5.76 5.13 6.60
CA GLU A 71 5.82 6.10 7.70
C GLU A 71 6.96 5.79 8.67
N VAL A 72 7.11 4.52 9.07
CA VAL A 72 8.23 4.08 9.92
C VAL A 72 9.58 4.41 9.29
N ILE A 73 9.77 4.11 8.00
CA ILE A 73 11.02 4.42 7.30
C ILE A 73 11.31 5.92 7.31
N ARG A 74 10.29 6.76 7.04
CA ARG A 74 10.43 8.21 7.06
C ARG A 74 10.81 8.73 8.45
N GLU A 75 10.21 8.18 9.50
CA GLU A 75 10.54 8.56 10.89
C GLU A 75 11.97 8.17 11.26
N GLU A 76 12.42 6.98 10.86
CA GLU A 76 13.80 6.52 11.06
C GLU A 76 14.82 7.40 10.31
N GLU A 77 14.50 7.82 9.07
CA GLU A 77 15.35 8.74 8.30
C GLU A 77 15.46 10.11 8.98
N LEU A 78 14.35 10.67 9.46
CA LEU A 78 14.34 11.95 10.18
C LEU A 78 15.15 11.90 11.49
N LEU A 79 15.11 10.78 12.21
CA LEU A 79 15.90 10.59 13.43
C LEU A 79 17.40 10.52 13.12
N LYS A 80 17.79 9.86 12.03
CA LYS A 80 19.20 9.82 11.60
C LYS A 80 19.72 11.20 11.23
N GLU A 81 18.96 11.97 10.45
CA GLU A 81 19.35 13.33 10.07
C GLU A 81 19.52 14.24 11.31
N GLN A 82 18.64 14.13 12.30
CA GLN A 82 18.76 14.89 13.55
C GLN A 82 20.01 14.53 14.35
N VAL A 83 20.32 13.23 14.48
CA VAL A 83 21.52 12.77 15.17
C VAL A 83 22.78 13.23 14.45
N GLU A 84 22.84 13.12 13.12
CA GLU A 84 23.97 13.60 12.31
C GLU A 84 24.17 15.11 12.42
N GLU A 85 23.10 15.91 12.46
CA GLU A 85 23.19 17.36 12.68
C GLU A 85 23.67 17.72 14.09
N GLU A 86 23.25 16.99 15.13
CA GLU A 86 23.70 17.22 16.51
C GLU A 86 25.19 16.84 16.70
N GLU A 87 25.63 15.71 16.14
CA GLU A 87 27.05 15.30 16.15
C GLU A 87 27.94 16.33 15.43
N ALA A 88 27.52 16.80 14.25
CA ALA A 88 28.27 17.81 13.50
C ALA A 88 28.36 19.16 14.23
N ARG A 89 27.36 19.53 15.04
CA ARG A 89 27.39 20.75 15.87
C ARG A 89 28.26 20.58 17.12
N GLY A 90 28.22 19.42 17.77
CA GLY A 90 29.08 19.10 18.91
C GLY A 90 30.57 19.11 18.57
N GLU A 91 30.95 18.57 17.40
CA GLU A 91 32.35 18.62 16.93
C GLU A 91 32.85 20.03 16.58
N PHE A 92 31.94 20.97 16.31
CA PHE A 92 32.28 22.35 15.95
C PHE A 92 32.43 23.25 17.19
N GLU A 93 31.77 22.95 18.30
CA GLU A 93 31.89 23.71 19.56
C GLU A 93 33.09 23.27 20.43
N GLU A 94 33.67 22.09 20.21
CA GLU A 94 34.88 21.61 20.93
C GLU A 94 36.23 22.05 20.30
N LYS A 95 36.25 22.81 19.21
CA LYS A 95 37.47 23.35 18.55
C LYS A 95 37.69 24.85 18.79
#